data_AF-A0A7Y6CU57-F1
#
_entry.id   AF-A0A7Y6CU57-F1
#
_cell.length_a   1.000
_cell.length_b   1.000
_cell.length_c   1.000
_cell.angle_alpha   90.00
_cell.angle_beta   90.00
_cell.angle_gamma   90.00
#
_symmetry.space_group_name_H-M   'P 1'
#
loop_
_entity.id
_entity.type
_entity.pdbx_description
1 polymer ?
#
loop_
_entity_poly.entity_id
_entity_poly.type
_entity_poly.pdbx_seq_one_letter_code
_entity_poly.pdbx_strand_id
1 'polypeptide(L)'
;MRRAALLGLLALTLGLAGCGGGEEVSPAPETVQGSIPQAATTAEEPASTVEGDASAGAQVFSSAGCGGCHTLKAAGSTGAVGPNLDDAKPDKGLIVDRVTHGRGAMPSFGDQLSEKEIADVAEYVFQSTR
;
A
#
# COMPACT_ATOMS: atom_id res chain seq x y z
N MET A 1 -21.07 -25.08 41.05
CA MET A 1 -20.72 -24.42 42.34
C MET A 1 -19.92 -23.16 41.99
N ARG A 2 -20.58 -22.06 41.65
CA ARG A 2 -20.79 -20.86 42.50
C ARG A 2 -19.50 -20.24 43.07
N ARG A 3 -19.10 -19.09 42.50
CA ARG A 3 -18.66 -17.83 43.16
C ARG A 3 -18.41 -16.80 42.03
N ALA A 4 -19.38 -15.91 41.75
CA ALA A 4 -19.55 -14.57 42.32
C ALA A 4 -18.43 -13.61 41.86
N ALA A 5 -18.64 -12.78 40.81
CA ALA A 5 -19.33 -11.47 40.80
C ALA A 5 -18.59 -10.40 41.60
N LEU A 6 -18.17 -9.31 40.92
CA LEU A 6 -17.92 -7.92 41.39
C LEU A 6 -17.52 -7.12 40.11
N LEU A 7 -18.42 -6.50 39.34
CA LEU A 7 -19.01 -5.17 39.53
C LEU A 7 -18.01 -4.09 39.98
N GLY A 8 -17.45 -3.38 39.01
CA GLY A 8 -16.76 -2.10 39.17
C GLY A 8 -17.34 -1.09 38.18
N LEU A 9 -18.27 -0.27 38.68
CA LEU A 9 -18.92 0.87 38.03
C LEU A 9 -18.03 2.12 38.13
N LEU A 10 -18.40 3.17 37.37
CA LEU A 10 -17.97 4.59 37.41
C LEU A 10 -16.65 4.93 36.66
N ALA A 11 -16.54 6.01 35.87
CA ALA A 11 -17.38 7.19 35.74
C ALA A 11 -17.24 7.83 34.35
N LEU A 12 -18.40 8.25 33.84
CA LEU A 12 -18.62 9.15 32.71
C LEU A 12 -18.25 10.58 33.15
N THR A 13 -17.32 11.27 32.48
CA THR A 13 -17.15 12.72 32.64
C THR A 13 -17.33 13.41 31.29
N LEU A 14 -18.52 13.98 31.14
CA LEU A 14 -18.94 14.88 30.07
C LEU A 14 -18.64 16.30 30.54
N GLY A 15 -17.67 16.97 29.91
CA GLY A 15 -17.27 18.35 30.20
C GLY A 15 -17.71 19.30 29.07
N LEU A 16 -18.56 20.26 29.43
CA LEU A 16 -19.18 21.27 28.58
C LEU A 16 -18.21 22.37 28.09
N ALA A 17 -18.48 22.83 26.87
CA ALA A 17 -18.56 24.23 26.43
C ALA A 17 -17.42 25.20 26.82
N GLY A 18 -16.54 25.47 25.86
CA GLY A 18 -15.82 26.73 25.73
C GLY A 18 -16.44 27.57 24.62
N CYS A 19 -17.19 28.61 24.98
CA CYS A 19 -17.57 29.71 24.10
C CYS A 19 -16.65 30.89 24.45
N GLY A 20 -15.80 31.29 23.52
CA GLY A 20 -14.93 32.45 23.66
C GLY A 20 -14.87 33.16 22.31
N GLY A 21 -15.54 34.31 22.24
CA GLY A 21 -15.57 35.17 21.05
C GLY A 21 -14.29 36.00 20.90
N GLY A 22 -14.09 36.53 19.70
CA GLY A 22 -13.05 37.51 19.41
C GLY A 22 -12.69 37.56 17.93
N GLU A 23 -13.11 38.65 17.29
CA GLU A 23 -12.71 39.20 16.00
C GLU A 23 -12.73 38.33 14.72
N GLU A 24 -13.77 38.60 13.92
CA GLU A 24 -13.70 38.57 12.46
C GLU A 24 -12.69 39.64 11.99
N VAL A 25 -11.51 39.22 11.54
CA VAL A 25 -10.59 40.06 10.78
C VAL A 25 -10.48 39.48 9.39
N SER A 26 -11.12 40.17 8.45
CA SER A 26 -10.84 40.02 7.02
C SER A 26 -9.55 40.75 6.68
N PRO A 27 -8.52 40.07 6.18
CA PRO A 27 -7.70 40.64 5.14
C PRO A 27 -8.36 40.27 3.80
N ALA A 28 -8.83 41.27 3.07
CA ALA A 28 -8.90 41.13 1.62
C ALA A 28 -7.48 41.37 1.09
N PRO A 29 -6.78 40.34 0.56
CA PRO A 29 -5.78 40.58 -0.46
C PRO A 29 -6.42 40.34 -1.83
N GLU A 30 -6.37 41.40 -2.62
CA GLU A 30 -6.61 41.39 -4.04
C GLU A 30 -5.72 40.33 -4.71
N THR A 31 -6.33 39.49 -5.54
CA THR A 31 -5.69 38.62 -6.54
C THR A 31 -4.39 37.95 -6.10
N VAL A 32 -4.51 36.86 -5.34
CA VAL A 32 -3.46 35.83 -5.35
C VAL A 32 -3.55 35.09 -6.68
N GLN A 33 -2.85 35.60 -7.69
CA GLN A 33 -2.42 34.75 -8.81
C GLN A 33 -1.33 33.84 -8.28
N GLY A 34 -1.77 32.83 -7.52
CA GLY A 34 -0.95 31.68 -7.24
C GLY A 34 -0.70 31.01 -8.57
N SER A 35 0.49 31.22 -9.14
CA SER A 35 1.10 30.16 -9.95
C SER A 35 1.07 28.94 -9.06
N ILE A 36 0.13 28.04 -9.34
CA ILE A 36 0.18 26.67 -8.86
C ILE A 36 1.62 26.24 -9.18
N PRO A 37 2.46 25.83 -8.22
CA PRO A 37 3.58 24.99 -8.62
C PRO A 37 2.88 23.86 -9.34
N GLN A 38 3.09 23.79 -10.66
CA GLN A 38 2.71 22.64 -11.44
C GLN A 38 3.29 21.47 -10.67
N ALA A 39 2.45 20.81 -9.88
CA ALA A 39 2.78 19.54 -9.29
C ALA A 39 3.10 18.73 -10.53
N ALA A 40 4.39 18.53 -10.74
CA ALA A 40 4.89 17.73 -11.81
C ALA A 40 4.17 16.40 -11.63
N THR A 41 3.14 16.15 -12.43
CA THR A 41 2.84 14.81 -12.89
C THR A 41 3.80 14.51 -14.03
N THR A 42 5.09 14.74 -13.79
CA THR A 42 6.01 13.65 -14.00
C THR A 42 5.58 12.65 -12.94
N ALA A 43 4.98 11.54 -13.36
CA ALA A 43 5.13 10.33 -12.57
C ALA A 43 6.65 10.18 -12.44
N GLU A 44 7.21 10.72 -11.35
CA GLU A 44 8.49 10.32 -10.84
C GLU A 44 8.19 8.91 -10.34
N GLU A 45 8.23 8.00 -11.30
CA GLU A 45 8.22 6.57 -11.07
C GLU A 45 9.34 6.37 -10.04
N PRO A 46 9.07 5.91 -8.81
CA PRO A 46 10.10 5.21 -8.09
C PRO A 46 10.21 3.86 -8.79
N ALA A 47 10.62 3.87 -10.06
CA ALA A 47 11.34 2.77 -10.63
C ALA A 47 12.56 2.70 -9.73
N SER A 48 12.53 1.79 -8.76
CA SER A 48 13.74 1.33 -8.11
C SER A 48 14.80 1.26 -9.20
N THR A 49 15.86 2.06 -9.09
CA THR A 49 16.96 2.08 -10.06
C THR A 49 17.74 0.75 -10.07
N VAL A 50 17.20 -0.24 -9.37
CA VAL A 50 17.66 -1.60 -9.21
C VAL A 50 16.98 -2.43 -10.29
N GLU A 51 17.78 -2.91 -11.23
CA GLU A 51 17.31 -3.82 -12.26
C GLU A 51 16.95 -5.19 -11.63
N GLY A 52 15.77 -5.69 -11.99
CA GLY A 52 15.26 -6.96 -11.52
C GLY A 52 15.73 -8.13 -12.38
N ASP A 53 15.92 -9.30 -11.76
CA ASP A 53 16.19 -10.57 -12.41
C ASP A 53 14.96 -11.48 -12.29
N ALA A 54 14.36 -11.84 -13.42
CA ALA A 54 13.15 -12.66 -13.44
C ALA A 54 13.35 -14.08 -12.88
N SER A 55 14.56 -14.64 -12.96
CA SER A 55 14.83 -16.00 -12.46
C SER A 55 14.91 -16.02 -10.94
N ALA A 56 15.53 -15.00 -10.34
CA ALA A 56 15.50 -14.76 -8.91
C ALA A 56 14.08 -14.41 -8.46
N GLY A 57 13.36 -13.61 -9.24
CA GLY A 57 11.98 -13.21 -8.96
C GLY A 57 11.00 -14.37 -8.87
N ALA A 58 11.18 -15.41 -9.68
CA ALA A 58 10.40 -16.64 -9.60
C ALA A 58 10.57 -17.33 -8.24
N GLN A 59 11.78 -17.31 -7.67
CA GLN A 59 12.05 -17.88 -6.35
C GLN A 59 11.39 -17.05 -5.26
N VAL A 60 11.53 -15.72 -5.32
CA VAL A 60 10.87 -14.79 -4.39
C VAL A 60 9.35 -14.96 -4.43
N PHE A 61 8.76 -15.06 -5.61
CA PHE A 61 7.31 -15.27 -5.78
C PHE A 61 6.83 -16.53 -5.04
N SER A 62 7.60 -17.62 -5.14
CA SER A 62 7.29 -18.88 -4.49
C SER A 62 7.51 -18.81 -2.97
N SER A 63 8.67 -18.32 -2.53
CA SER A 63 9.04 -18.31 -1.11
C SER A 63 8.24 -17.29 -0.29
N ALA A 64 7.86 -16.16 -0.89
CA ALA A 64 7.00 -15.15 -0.26
C ALA A 64 5.50 -15.54 -0.28
N GLY A 65 5.15 -16.68 -0.90
CA GLY A 65 3.79 -17.21 -0.89
C GLY A 65 2.81 -16.46 -1.80
N CYS A 66 3.30 -15.70 -2.79
CA CYS A 66 2.48 -14.89 -3.67
C CYS A 66 1.41 -15.73 -4.40
N GLY A 67 1.79 -16.93 -4.84
CA GLY A 67 0.90 -17.87 -5.54
C GLY A 67 -0.23 -18.45 -4.68
N GLY A 68 -0.17 -18.32 -3.36
CA GLY A 68 -1.29 -18.71 -2.47
C GLY A 68 -2.49 -17.78 -2.60
N CYS A 69 -2.25 -16.51 -2.99
CA CYS A 69 -3.30 -15.50 -3.14
C CYS A 69 -3.58 -15.17 -4.60
N HIS A 70 -2.57 -15.23 -5.47
CA HIS A 70 -2.68 -14.81 -6.86
C HIS A 70 -2.64 -15.98 -7.84
N THR A 71 -3.35 -15.83 -8.96
CA THR A 71 -3.19 -16.71 -10.12
C THR A 71 -2.09 -16.15 -11.00
N LEU A 72 -1.18 -17.03 -11.41
CA LEU A 72 -0.12 -16.77 -12.37
C LEU A 72 0.31 -18.10 -12.98
N LYS A 73 0.03 -18.30 -14.27
CA LYS A 73 0.33 -19.54 -15.01
C LYS A 73 1.81 -19.89 -15.00
N ALA A 74 2.68 -18.89 -15.17
CA ALA A 74 4.13 -19.08 -15.18
C ALA A 74 4.68 -19.68 -13.87
N ALA A 75 4.00 -19.44 -12.75
CA ALA A 75 4.34 -19.98 -11.44
C ALA A 75 3.53 -21.25 -11.08
N GLY A 76 2.66 -21.72 -11.97
CA GLY A 76 1.73 -22.82 -11.68
C GLY A 76 0.73 -22.50 -10.55
N SER A 77 0.47 -21.21 -10.30
CA SER A 77 -0.34 -20.75 -9.18
C SER A 77 -1.77 -20.43 -9.59
N THR A 78 -2.72 -20.70 -8.68
CA THR A 78 -4.17 -20.58 -8.92
C THR A 78 -4.89 -19.85 -7.78
N GLY A 79 -4.16 -19.09 -6.96
CA GLY A 79 -4.75 -18.30 -5.89
C GLY A 79 -5.79 -17.31 -6.42
N ALA A 80 -6.88 -17.12 -5.68
CA ALA A 80 -8.00 -16.27 -6.09
C ALA A 80 -8.41 -15.24 -5.01
N VAL A 81 -7.57 -15.02 -4.00
CA VAL A 81 -7.77 -13.97 -2.99
C VAL A 81 -7.44 -12.61 -3.58
N GLY A 82 -6.33 -12.54 -4.32
CA GLY A 82 -5.94 -11.41 -5.13
C GLY A 82 -6.39 -11.56 -6.59
N PRO A 83 -6.19 -10.52 -7.42
CA PRO A 83 -6.45 -10.59 -8.85
C PRO A 83 -5.62 -11.69 -9.53
N ASN A 84 -6.16 -12.22 -10.62
CA ASN A 84 -5.39 -13.02 -11.57
C ASN A 84 -4.38 -12.12 -12.29
N LEU A 85 -3.09 -12.41 -12.12
CA LEU A 85 -2.00 -11.62 -12.67
C LEU A 85 -1.88 -11.79 -14.19
N ASP A 86 -2.25 -12.96 -14.72
CA ASP A 86 -2.28 -13.21 -16.17
C ASP A 86 -3.30 -12.29 -16.89
N ASP A 87 -4.39 -11.95 -16.21
CA ASP A 87 -5.45 -11.08 -16.74
C ASP A 87 -5.18 -9.60 -16.44
N ALA A 88 -4.73 -9.30 -15.22
CA ALA A 88 -4.52 -7.92 -14.77
C ALA A 88 -3.30 -7.26 -15.43
N LYS A 89 -2.29 -8.06 -15.81
CA LYS A 89 -1.06 -7.62 -16.51
C LYS A 89 -0.44 -6.32 -15.97
N PRO A 90 -0.26 -6.17 -14.64
CA PRO A 90 0.17 -4.91 -14.04
C PRO A 90 1.53 -4.46 -14.58
N ASP A 91 1.75 -3.15 -14.62
CA ASP A 91 3.06 -2.58 -14.93
C ASP A 91 4.03 -2.71 -13.75
N LYS A 92 5.32 -2.70 -14.08
CA LYS A 92 6.40 -3.00 -13.12
C LYS A 92 6.40 -2.09 -11.90
N GLY A 93 6.27 -0.77 -12.09
CA GLY A 93 6.18 0.19 -10.99
C GLY A 93 4.98 -0.06 -10.06
N LEU A 94 3.84 -0.48 -10.62
CA LEU A 94 2.68 -0.85 -9.80
C LEU A 94 2.97 -2.12 -8.99
N ILE A 95 3.64 -3.12 -9.56
CA ILE A 95 4.00 -4.33 -8.83
C ILE A 95 4.94 -4.00 -7.67
N VAL A 96 5.98 -3.18 -7.91
CA VAL A 96 6.91 -2.71 -6.87
C VAL A 96 6.15 -2.00 -5.75
N ASP A 97 5.27 -1.04 -6.07
CA ASP A 97 4.45 -0.33 -5.09
C ASP A 97 3.59 -1.29 -4.24
N ARG A 98 2.91 -2.24 -4.89
CA ARG A 98 2.03 -3.19 -4.19
C ARG A 98 2.79 -4.17 -3.32
N VAL A 99 3.94 -4.66 -3.77
CA VAL A 99 4.77 -5.55 -2.95
C VAL A 99 5.37 -4.78 -1.78
N THR A 100 5.83 -3.54 -2.00
CA THR A 100 6.47 -2.72 -0.97
C THR A 100 5.48 -2.27 0.11
N HIS A 101 4.27 -1.87 -0.29
CA HIS A 101 3.32 -1.20 0.62
C HIS A 101 2.08 -2.04 0.95
N GLY A 102 1.84 -3.13 0.23
CA GLY A 102 0.60 -3.90 0.33
C GLY A 102 -0.62 -3.13 -0.17
N ARG A 103 -1.78 -3.78 -0.14
CA ARG A 103 -3.09 -3.15 -0.34
C ARG A 103 -4.23 -4.08 0.09
N GLY A 104 -5.08 -3.60 1.00
CA GLY A 104 -6.23 -4.37 1.46
C GLY A 104 -5.78 -5.67 2.15
N ALA A 105 -6.20 -6.82 1.62
CA ALA A 105 -5.79 -8.12 2.14
C ALA A 105 -4.36 -8.53 1.75
N MET A 106 -3.75 -7.89 0.75
CA MET A 106 -2.36 -8.12 0.39
C MET A 106 -1.44 -7.45 1.42
N PRO A 107 -0.61 -8.20 2.17
CA PRO A 107 0.30 -7.62 3.16
C PRO A 107 1.40 -6.79 2.47
N SER A 108 2.04 -5.92 3.26
CA SER A 108 3.29 -5.27 2.87
C SER A 108 4.45 -6.25 3.03
N PHE A 109 5.37 -6.25 2.07
CA PHE A 109 6.60 -7.04 2.10
C PHE A 109 7.85 -6.18 2.25
N GLY A 110 7.75 -4.85 2.36
CA GLY A 110 8.90 -3.95 2.42
C GLY A 110 9.83 -4.19 3.61
N ASP A 111 9.31 -4.73 4.72
CA ASP A 111 10.12 -5.11 5.89
C ASP A 111 10.63 -6.56 5.82
N GLN A 112 10.18 -7.33 4.84
CA GLN A 112 10.47 -8.77 4.69
C GLN A 112 11.40 -9.08 3.52
N LEU A 113 11.34 -8.27 2.47
CA LEU A 113 12.10 -8.41 1.24
C LEU A 113 13.00 -7.19 1.07
N SER A 114 14.23 -7.43 0.60
CA SER A 114 15.11 -6.36 0.17
C SER A 114 14.59 -5.67 -1.09
N GLU A 115 15.05 -4.44 -1.35
CA GLU A 115 14.72 -3.71 -2.58
C GLU A 115 15.05 -4.52 -3.85
N LYS A 116 16.13 -5.31 -3.82
CA LYS A 116 16.51 -6.19 -4.92
C LYS A 116 15.52 -7.34 -5.12
N GLU A 117 15.09 -7.98 -4.04
CA GLU A 117 14.08 -9.06 -4.12
C GLU A 117 12.72 -8.54 -4.61
N ILE A 118 12.36 -7.32 -4.21
CA ILE A 118 11.16 -6.63 -4.70
C ILE A 118 11.28 -6.33 -6.20
N ALA A 119 12.43 -5.82 -6.65
CA ALA A 119 12.69 -5.59 -8.07
C ALA A 119 12.64 -6.92 -8.87
N ASP A 120 13.21 -7.99 -8.32
CA ASP A 120 13.25 -9.31 -8.94
C ASP A 120 11.85 -9.89 -9.10
N VAL A 121 11.03 -9.90 -8.05
CA VAL A 121 9.65 -10.41 -8.15
C VAL A 121 8.78 -9.55 -9.06
N ALA A 122 9.00 -8.23 -9.08
CA ALA A 122 8.31 -7.32 -9.99
C ALA A 122 8.68 -7.60 -11.45
N GLU A 123 9.95 -7.84 -11.75
CA GLU A 123 10.42 -8.26 -13.07
C GLU A 123 9.77 -9.56 -13.51
N TYR A 124 9.79 -10.57 -12.64
CA TYR A 124 9.23 -11.88 -12.92
C TYR A 124 7.74 -11.81 -13.25
N VAL A 125 6.94 -11.14 -12.41
CA VAL A 125 5.50 -11.00 -12.63
C VAL A 125 5.21 -10.19 -13.89
N PHE A 126 5.95 -9.11 -14.12
CA PHE A 126 5.79 -8.30 -15.33
C PHE A 126 6.06 -9.13 -16.58
N GLN A 127 7.21 -9.79 -16.69
CA GLN A 127 7.58 -10.60 -17.86
C GLN A 127 6.64 -11.79 -18.07
N SER A 128 6.21 -12.43 -16.98
CA SER A 128 5.34 -13.61 -17.04
C SER A 128 3.94 -13.34 -17.57
N THR A 129 3.53 -12.07 -17.65
CA THR A 129 2.17 -11.65 -18.02
C THR A 129 2.12 -10.88 -19.35
N ARG A 130 3.25 -10.78 -20.05
CA ARG A 130 3.33 -10.14 -21.38
C ARG A 130 2.82 -11.07 -22.47
#